data_AF-A0A7T7R4L3-F1
#
_entry.id   AF-A0A7T7R4L3-F1
#
_cell.length_a   1.000
_cell.length_b   1.000
_cell.length_c   1.000
_cell.angle_alpha   90.00
_cell.angle_beta   90.00
_cell.angle_gamma   90.00
#
_symmetry.space_group_name_H-M   'P 1'
#
loop_
_entity.id
_entity.type
_entity.pdbx_description
1 polymer ?
#
loop_
_entity_poly.entity_id
_entity_poly.type
_entity_poly.pdbx_seq_one_letter_code
_entity_poly.pdbx_strand_id
1 'polypeptide(L)'
;MTSTEFLPPMIDGVSASKVFLPKTSPAPDSVYQYLCQQFPHIKPAEWQQRFTDALIYDAAGNILTVDAPYNENSHVFYYRFLAHEIPIPFEHKVLFENEHLLVIDKPHFLTISPTGQYVQETLLVRLKKQTGNEFLTPIHRLDRETAGVVLFSKQVASRAIYQEMFAKREVKKTYHAIAPFHATLTFPCYTRYRMEKGEPFYTMQVVEGKINSETEIDLIEHDRAWGKYELKPTTGKQHQLRLHLSSLGIAIKNDPFYPTVQHKREDDFSAPLQLLAKHIAFIDPLSGQNMTFSSHFDLTL
;
A
#
# COMPACT_ATOMS: atom_id res chain seq x y z
N MET A 1 -31.72 21.19 0.66
CA MET A 1 -30.95 21.01 -0.59
C MET A 1 -29.52 20.73 -0.17
N THR A 2 -29.11 19.46 -0.13
CA THR A 2 -27.71 19.11 0.11
C THR A 2 -26.91 19.65 -1.07
N SER A 3 -26.17 20.74 -0.84
CA SER A 3 -25.13 21.19 -1.76
C SER A 3 -24.28 19.96 -2.11
N THR A 4 -24.41 19.47 -3.34
CA THR A 4 -23.49 18.46 -3.87
C THR A 4 -22.12 19.09 -3.88
N GLU A 5 -21.31 18.73 -2.87
CA GLU A 5 -19.93 19.15 -2.76
C GLU A 5 -19.22 18.76 -4.07
N PHE A 6 -18.60 19.74 -4.74
CA PHE A 6 -17.88 19.49 -5.98
C PHE A 6 -16.78 18.46 -5.74
N LEU A 7 -16.73 17.45 -6.61
CA LEU A 7 -15.68 16.44 -6.63
C LEU A 7 -14.94 16.56 -7.97
N PRO A 8 -13.66 16.96 -7.98
CA PRO A 8 -12.88 16.99 -9.22
C PRO A 8 -12.82 15.61 -9.89
N PRO A 9 -12.86 15.55 -11.22
CA PRO A 9 -12.81 14.27 -11.94
C PRO A 9 -11.48 13.56 -11.71
N MET A 10 -11.45 12.24 -11.84
CA MET A 10 -10.18 11.52 -11.85
C MET A 10 -9.38 11.80 -13.14
N ILE A 11 -8.08 12.05 -13.04
CA ILE A 11 -7.18 12.26 -14.19
C ILE A 11 -6.19 11.11 -14.25
N ASP A 12 -6.20 10.33 -15.32
CA ASP A 12 -5.28 9.19 -15.52
C ASP A 12 -5.23 8.20 -14.34
N GLY A 13 -6.36 7.99 -13.64
CA GLY A 13 -6.43 7.13 -12.47
C GLY A 13 -6.06 7.81 -11.14
N VAL A 14 -5.60 9.07 -11.18
CA VAL A 14 -5.26 9.87 -10.00
C VAL A 14 -6.47 10.71 -9.57
N SER A 15 -6.91 10.50 -8.34
CA SER A 15 -7.93 11.34 -7.69
C SER A 15 -7.29 12.60 -7.09
N ALA A 16 -8.02 13.72 -7.09
CA ALA A 16 -7.53 14.95 -6.49
C ALA A 16 -7.37 14.83 -4.96
N SER A 17 -6.31 15.43 -4.43
CA SER A 17 -6.12 15.64 -2.99
C SER A 17 -6.89 16.86 -2.54
N LYS A 18 -7.62 16.76 -1.42
CA LYS A 18 -8.39 17.87 -0.84
C LYS A 18 -7.62 18.50 0.32
N VAL A 19 -7.50 19.82 0.31
CA VAL A 19 -6.81 20.60 1.35
C VAL A 19 -7.79 21.60 1.93
N PHE A 20 -7.91 21.62 3.25
CA PHE A 20 -8.65 22.65 3.97
C PHE A 20 -7.78 23.89 4.13
N LEU A 21 -8.35 25.07 3.87
CA LEU A 21 -7.71 26.36 4.06
C LEU A 21 -8.19 26.96 5.39
N PRO A 22 -7.45 26.81 6.50
CA PRO A 22 -7.87 27.31 7.80
C PRO A 22 -7.78 28.84 7.88
N LYS A 23 -8.46 29.43 8.85
CA LYS A 23 -8.22 30.83 9.24
C LYS A 23 -6.82 30.99 9.82
N THR A 24 -6.06 31.98 9.33
CA THR A 24 -4.64 32.20 9.70
C THR A 24 -4.37 33.68 9.94
N SER A 25 -3.43 34.00 10.83
CA SER A 25 -3.02 35.38 11.12
C SER A 25 -1.49 35.50 11.15
N PRO A 26 -0.86 36.25 10.22
CA PRO A 26 -1.48 36.87 9.04
C PRO A 26 -2.03 35.83 8.06
N ALA A 27 -3.03 36.21 7.27
CA ALA A 27 -3.50 35.37 6.16
C ALA A 27 -2.50 35.43 5.00
N PRO A 28 -2.22 34.30 4.32
CA PRO A 28 -1.51 34.31 3.05
C PRO A 28 -2.23 35.18 2.02
N ASP A 29 -1.47 35.80 1.12
CA ASP A 29 -2.00 36.64 0.04
C ASP A 29 -2.72 35.79 -1.02
N SER A 30 -2.26 34.56 -1.25
CA SER A 30 -2.82 33.65 -2.26
C SER A 30 -2.84 32.19 -1.81
N VAL A 31 -3.68 31.39 -2.50
CA VAL A 31 -3.69 29.93 -2.35
C VAL A 31 -2.32 29.33 -2.68
N TYR A 32 -1.63 29.85 -3.69
CA TYR A 32 -0.28 29.42 -4.06
C TYR A 32 0.71 29.59 -2.90
N GLN A 33 0.71 30.75 -2.25
CA GLN A 33 1.60 31.02 -1.13
C GLN A 33 1.33 30.06 0.04
N TYR A 34 0.05 29.83 0.35
CA TYR A 34 -0.35 28.86 1.38
C TYR A 34 0.12 27.43 1.05
N LEU A 35 -0.08 26.96 -0.19
CA LEU A 35 0.32 25.62 -0.61
C LEU A 35 1.85 25.43 -0.53
N CYS A 36 2.63 26.46 -0.89
CA CYS A 36 4.09 26.44 -0.73
C CYS A 36 4.51 26.34 0.73
N GLN A 37 3.82 27.05 1.63
CA GLN A 37 4.09 27.02 3.08
C GLN A 37 3.71 25.68 3.72
N GLN A 38 2.54 25.12 3.36
CA GLN A 38 2.05 23.87 3.94
C GLN A 38 2.79 22.63 3.43
N PHE A 39 3.26 22.66 2.18
CA PHE A 39 3.93 21.53 1.55
C PHE A 39 5.35 21.92 1.10
N PRO A 40 6.25 22.24 2.04
CA PRO A 40 7.59 22.76 1.72
C PRO A 40 8.50 21.73 1.04
N HIS A 41 8.11 20.45 1.06
CA HIS A 41 8.79 19.38 0.32
C HIS A 41 8.51 19.41 -1.19
N ILE A 42 7.51 20.18 -1.63
CA ILE A 42 7.18 20.40 -3.05
C ILE A 42 7.74 21.77 -3.43
N LYS A 43 8.57 21.81 -4.47
CA LYS A 43 9.25 23.05 -4.86
C LYS A 43 8.23 24.09 -5.35
N PRO A 44 8.46 25.39 -5.12
CA PRO A 44 7.56 26.45 -5.62
C PRO A 44 7.30 26.37 -7.13
N ALA A 45 8.33 26.05 -7.93
CA ALA A 45 8.18 25.87 -9.39
C ALA A 45 7.22 24.72 -9.76
N GLU A 46 7.19 23.63 -8.97
CA GLU A 46 6.24 22.52 -9.20
C GLU A 46 4.80 22.95 -8.86
N TRP A 47 4.62 23.78 -7.82
CA TRP A 47 3.31 24.37 -7.53
C TRP A 47 2.86 25.30 -8.64
N GLN A 48 3.73 26.19 -9.13
CA GLN A 48 3.43 27.07 -10.27
C GLN A 48 3.00 26.26 -11.49
N GLN A 49 3.73 25.20 -11.82
CA GLN A 49 3.39 24.31 -12.94
C GLN A 49 1.98 23.71 -12.79
N ARG A 50 1.56 23.29 -11.57
CA ARG A 50 0.20 22.78 -11.34
C ARG A 50 -0.89 23.83 -11.58
N PHE A 51 -0.64 25.09 -11.23
CA PHE A 51 -1.56 26.19 -11.57
C PHE A 51 -1.60 26.42 -13.08
N THR A 52 -0.45 26.42 -13.75
CA THR A 52 -0.35 26.55 -15.21
C THR A 52 -1.06 25.42 -15.96
N ASP A 53 -0.93 24.19 -15.48
CA ASP A 53 -1.54 22.99 -16.06
C ASP A 53 -3.03 22.83 -15.69
N ALA A 54 -3.63 23.83 -15.02
CA ALA A 54 -5.03 23.82 -14.62
C ALA A 54 -5.41 22.65 -13.68
N LEU A 55 -4.48 22.23 -12.81
CA LEU A 55 -4.62 21.08 -11.90
C LEU A 55 -5.05 21.48 -10.47
N ILE A 56 -5.55 22.70 -10.27
CA ILE A 56 -5.96 23.19 -8.96
C ILE A 56 -7.37 23.78 -9.05
N TYR A 57 -8.27 23.28 -8.22
CA TYR A 57 -9.68 23.65 -8.20
C TYR A 57 -10.07 24.22 -6.84
N ASP A 58 -11.03 25.15 -6.82
CA ASP A 58 -11.72 25.53 -5.58
C ASP A 58 -12.88 24.56 -5.25
N ALA A 59 -13.55 24.80 -4.13
CA ALA A 59 -14.71 24.03 -3.67
C ALA A 59 -15.96 24.17 -4.56
N ALA A 60 -16.00 25.14 -5.47
CA ALA A 60 -17.08 25.34 -6.43
C ALA A 60 -16.76 24.71 -7.81
N GLY A 61 -15.54 24.21 -8.00
CA GLY A 61 -15.07 23.60 -9.23
C GLY A 61 -14.45 24.56 -10.24
N ASN A 62 -14.15 25.80 -9.84
CA ASN A 62 -13.40 26.71 -10.68
C ASN A 62 -11.91 26.37 -10.62
N ILE A 63 -11.25 26.45 -11.79
CA ILE A 63 -9.80 26.29 -11.90
C ILE A 63 -9.14 27.56 -11.37
N LEU A 64 -8.19 27.40 -10.44
CA LEU A 64 -7.48 28.50 -9.83
C LEU A 64 -6.22 28.86 -10.61
N THR A 65 -5.88 30.16 -10.63
CA THR A 65 -4.59 30.68 -11.09
C THR A 65 -3.66 30.92 -9.91
N VAL A 66 -2.37 31.16 -10.18
CA VAL A 66 -1.36 31.38 -9.14
C VAL A 66 -1.66 32.59 -8.23
N ASP A 67 -2.39 33.57 -8.76
CA ASP A 67 -2.80 34.80 -8.06
C ASP A 67 -4.17 34.67 -7.36
N ALA A 68 -4.77 33.47 -7.36
CA ALA A 68 -6.06 33.24 -6.73
C ALA A 68 -6.01 33.58 -5.23
N PRO A 69 -6.94 34.42 -4.73
CA PRO A 69 -6.91 34.91 -3.35
C PRO A 69 -7.10 33.76 -2.36
N TYR A 70 -6.43 33.85 -1.21
CA TYR A 70 -6.61 32.91 -0.12
C TYR A 70 -7.96 33.14 0.57
N ASN A 71 -8.88 32.18 0.44
CA ASN A 71 -10.18 32.23 1.10
C ASN A 71 -10.20 31.32 2.34
N GLU A 72 -10.25 31.92 3.53
CA GLU A 72 -10.31 31.19 4.79
C GLU A 72 -11.55 30.30 4.90
N ASN A 73 -11.43 29.20 5.64
CA ASN A 73 -12.47 28.21 5.91
C ASN A 73 -13.08 27.59 4.64
N SER A 74 -12.26 27.42 3.60
CA SER A 74 -12.64 26.81 2.35
C SER A 74 -11.81 25.56 2.05
N HIS A 75 -12.05 24.93 0.90
CA HIS A 75 -11.23 23.83 0.41
C HIS A 75 -10.71 24.12 -0.99
N VAL A 76 -9.53 23.58 -1.26
CA VAL A 76 -8.98 23.48 -2.61
C VAL A 76 -8.62 22.04 -2.90
N PHE A 77 -8.65 21.69 -4.17
CA PHE A 77 -8.25 20.39 -4.66
C PHE A 77 -7.03 20.52 -5.56
N TYR A 78 -6.09 19.59 -5.47
CA TYR A 78 -4.93 19.55 -6.36
C TYR A 78 -4.58 18.11 -6.77
N TYR A 79 -4.02 17.93 -7.96
CA TYR A 79 -3.52 16.63 -8.40
C TYR A 79 -2.03 16.47 -8.04
N ARG A 80 -1.69 15.31 -7.49
CA ARG A 80 -0.30 14.93 -7.27
C ARG A 80 0.31 14.52 -8.61
N PHE A 81 1.51 15.00 -8.87
CA PHE A 81 2.31 14.68 -10.05
C PHE A 81 3.78 14.66 -9.64
N LEU A 82 4.54 13.77 -10.27
CA LEU A 82 6.00 13.68 -10.15
C LEU A 82 6.61 13.97 -11.51
N ALA A 83 7.54 14.95 -11.56
CA ALA A 83 8.23 15.30 -12.79
C ALA A 83 9.02 14.12 -13.37
N HIS A 84 9.53 13.25 -12.51
CA HIS A 84 10.17 12.01 -12.88
C HIS A 84 9.70 10.90 -11.95
N GLU A 85 9.01 9.92 -12.51
CA GLU A 85 8.58 8.70 -11.81
C GLU A 85 9.19 7.51 -12.54
N ILE A 86 9.81 6.59 -11.79
CA ILE A 86 10.46 5.41 -12.37
C ILE A 86 9.38 4.41 -12.79
N PRO A 87 9.31 4.03 -14.08
CA PRO A 87 8.35 3.04 -14.54
C PRO A 87 8.58 1.68 -13.88
N ILE A 88 7.51 1.03 -13.41
CA ILE A 88 7.56 -0.34 -12.87
C ILE A 88 7.19 -1.31 -14.00
N PRO A 89 8.12 -2.11 -14.54
CA PRO A 89 7.92 -2.87 -15.79
C PRO A 89 7.08 -4.15 -15.60
N PHE A 90 6.34 -4.27 -14.50
CA PHE A 90 5.57 -5.47 -14.15
C PHE A 90 4.08 -5.15 -14.14
N GLU A 91 3.29 -6.04 -14.71
CA GLU A 91 1.83 -5.92 -14.75
C GLU A 91 1.15 -6.77 -13.68
N HIS A 92 0.05 -6.25 -13.14
CA HIS A 92 -0.86 -7.00 -12.28
C HIS A 92 -1.85 -7.82 -13.10
N LYS A 93 -2.46 -8.83 -12.48
CA LYS A 93 -3.54 -9.63 -13.09
C LYS A 93 -4.79 -9.57 -12.25
N VAL A 94 -5.95 -9.47 -12.90
CA VAL A 94 -7.24 -9.64 -12.22
C VAL A 94 -7.48 -11.13 -12.01
N LEU A 95 -7.65 -11.55 -10.76
CA LEU A 95 -8.01 -12.93 -10.39
C LEU A 95 -9.52 -13.11 -10.33
N PHE A 96 -10.23 -12.08 -9.87
CA PHE A 96 -11.68 -12.11 -9.70
C PHE A 96 -12.23 -10.69 -9.66
N GLU A 97 -13.44 -10.53 -10.17
CA GLU A 97 -14.20 -9.28 -10.09
C GLU A 97 -15.69 -9.58 -9.95
N ASN A 98 -16.35 -8.89 -9.02
CA ASN A 98 -17.81 -8.84 -8.94
C ASN A 98 -18.26 -7.39 -8.71
N GLU A 99 -19.49 -7.19 -8.24
CA GLU A 99 -20.02 -5.85 -7.96
C GLU A 99 -19.23 -5.10 -6.88
N HIS A 100 -18.81 -5.79 -5.81
CA HIS A 100 -18.22 -5.16 -4.62
C HIS A 100 -16.71 -5.32 -4.50
N LEU A 101 -16.14 -6.37 -5.06
CA LEU A 101 -14.74 -6.77 -4.92
C LEU A 101 -14.02 -6.83 -6.25
N LEU A 102 -12.75 -6.42 -6.20
CA LEU A 102 -11.75 -6.65 -7.23
C LEU A 102 -10.53 -7.31 -6.58
N VAL A 103 -10.19 -8.52 -7.02
CA VAL A 103 -9.09 -9.32 -6.48
C VAL A 103 -7.98 -9.37 -7.50
N ILE A 104 -6.78 -9.02 -7.06
CA ILE A 104 -5.63 -8.79 -7.92
C ILE A 104 -4.46 -9.66 -7.49
N ASP A 105 -3.77 -10.24 -8.47
CA ASP A 105 -2.43 -10.79 -8.30
C ASP A 105 -1.41 -9.69 -8.56
N LYS A 106 -0.85 -9.14 -7.47
CA LYS A 106 0.09 -8.01 -7.52
C LYS A 106 1.52 -8.52 -7.76
N PRO A 107 2.29 -7.94 -8.69
CA PRO A 107 3.70 -8.29 -8.84
C PRO A 107 4.57 -7.72 -7.70
N HIS A 108 5.82 -8.16 -7.62
CA HIS A 108 6.83 -7.53 -6.78
C HIS A 108 7.06 -6.07 -7.23
N PHE A 109 7.61 -5.25 -6.33
CA PHE A 109 8.00 -3.85 -6.54
C PHE A 109 6.88 -2.83 -6.78
N LEU A 110 5.65 -3.28 -7.05
CA LEU A 110 4.50 -2.39 -7.23
C LEU A 110 3.91 -1.99 -5.87
N THR A 111 3.87 -0.68 -5.59
CA THR A 111 3.25 -0.13 -4.37
C THR A 111 1.73 -0.16 -4.47
N ILE A 112 1.02 -0.38 -3.35
CA ILE A 112 -0.46 -0.42 -3.35
C ILE A 112 -1.08 0.93 -3.70
N SER A 113 -0.65 2.00 -3.02
CA SER A 113 -1.24 3.35 -3.13
C SER A 113 -0.15 4.41 -3.30
N PRO A 114 -0.48 5.60 -3.84
CA PRO A 114 0.47 6.69 -4.02
C PRO A 114 1.26 7.04 -2.75
N THR A 115 2.58 7.09 -2.89
CA THR A 115 3.55 7.44 -1.83
C THR A 115 4.60 8.39 -2.41
N GLY A 116 5.52 8.93 -1.60
CA GLY A 116 6.42 10.03 -2.00
C GLY A 116 6.98 9.96 -3.42
N GLN A 117 7.52 8.81 -3.82
CA GLN A 117 8.17 8.58 -5.12
C GLN A 117 7.29 7.92 -6.19
N TYR A 118 6.07 7.50 -5.85
CA TYR A 118 5.19 6.80 -6.78
C TYR A 118 3.78 7.36 -6.71
N VAL A 119 3.26 7.82 -7.84
CA VAL A 119 1.88 8.24 -8.04
C VAL A 119 1.25 7.34 -9.08
N GLN A 120 1.68 7.42 -10.34
CA GLN A 120 1.12 6.65 -11.45
C GLN A 120 1.46 5.17 -11.36
N GLU A 121 2.67 4.86 -10.89
CA GLU A 121 3.23 3.52 -10.80
C GLU A 121 2.81 2.84 -9.49
N THR A 122 1.53 2.96 -9.16
CA THR A 122 0.92 2.27 -8.01
C THR A 122 -0.27 1.44 -8.48
N LEU A 123 -0.49 0.31 -7.80
CA LEU A 123 -1.54 -0.61 -8.16
C LEU A 123 -2.91 0.07 -8.18
N LEU A 124 -3.22 0.89 -7.16
CA LEU A 124 -4.49 1.61 -7.09
C LEU A 124 -4.69 2.53 -8.31
N VAL A 125 -3.69 3.32 -8.68
CA VAL A 125 -3.83 4.28 -9.80
C VAL A 125 -3.95 3.54 -11.12
N ARG A 126 -3.15 2.49 -11.35
CA ARG A 126 -3.29 1.63 -12.53
C ARG A 126 -4.67 1.01 -12.64
N LEU A 127 -5.21 0.46 -11.55
CA LEU A 127 -6.55 -0.15 -11.54
C LEU A 127 -7.65 0.88 -11.74
N LYS A 128 -7.54 2.06 -11.12
CA LYS A 128 -8.46 3.17 -11.34
C LYS A 128 -8.47 3.63 -12.79
N LYS A 129 -7.29 3.77 -13.41
CA LYS A 129 -7.15 4.09 -14.83
C LYS A 129 -7.77 3.00 -15.72
N GLN A 130 -7.48 1.73 -15.41
CA GLN A 130 -7.97 0.58 -16.18
C GLN A 130 -9.50 0.42 -16.10
N THR A 131 -10.09 0.63 -14.93
CA THR A 131 -11.52 0.36 -14.68
C THR A 131 -12.41 1.60 -14.80
N GLY A 132 -11.82 2.81 -14.77
CA GLY A 132 -12.56 4.07 -14.67
C GLY A 132 -13.23 4.30 -13.31
N ASN A 133 -13.05 3.41 -12.32
CA ASN A 133 -13.74 3.49 -11.04
C ASN A 133 -12.93 4.27 -10.00
N GLU A 134 -13.31 5.54 -9.78
CA GLU A 134 -12.68 6.40 -8.78
C GLU A 134 -12.88 5.94 -7.31
N PHE A 135 -13.89 5.11 -7.05
CA PHE A 135 -14.22 4.62 -5.71
C PHE A 135 -13.43 3.36 -5.31
N LEU A 136 -12.59 2.83 -6.21
CA LEU A 136 -11.69 1.75 -5.87
C LEU A 136 -10.81 2.12 -4.66
N THR A 137 -10.78 1.23 -3.67
CA THR A 137 -9.92 1.40 -2.49
C THR A 137 -9.37 0.06 -2.02
N PRO A 138 -8.09 -0.02 -1.60
CA PRO A 138 -7.55 -1.26 -1.05
C PRO A 138 -8.25 -1.61 0.27
N ILE A 139 -8.64 -2.88 0.41
CA ILE A 139 -9.21 -3.42 1.66
C ILE A 139 -8.10 -3.73 2.66
N HIS A 140 -6.98 -4.27 2.15
CA HIS A 140 -5.74 -4.49 2.89
C HIS A 140 -4.55 -4.11 2.02
N ARG A 141 -3.35 -4.17 2.60
CA ARG A 141 -2.11 -3.82 1.92
C ARG A 141 -1.10 -4.97 1.96
N LEU A 142 -0.26 -5.00 0.94
CA LEU A 142 1.01 -5.70 0.92
C LEU A 142 2.14 -4.66 0.89
N ASP A 143 3.33 -5.05 1.34
CA ASP A 143 4.52 -4.21 1.15
C ASP A 143 4.86 -4.12 -0.35
N ARG A 144 5.59 -3.08 -0.74
CA ARG A 144 5.97 -2.86 -2.14
C ARG A 144 6.70 -4.08 -2.71
N GLU A 145 7.60 -4.64 -1.92
CA GLU A 145 8.46 -5.77 -2.29
C GLU A 145 7.71 -7.10 -2.34
N THR A 146 6.58 -7.25 -1.65
CA THR A 146 5.82 -8.50 -1.55
C THR A 146 4.85 -8.67 -2.72
N ALA A 147 4.89 -9.79 -3.43
CA ALA A 147 3.90 -10.12 -4.46
C ALA A 147 2.70 -10.88 -3.89
N GLY A 148 1.65 -11.06 -4.71
CA GLY A 148 0.55 -11.98 -4.46
C GLY A 148 -0.81 -11.30 -4.31
N VAL A 149 -1.74 -12.02 -3.69
CA VAL A 149 -3.17 -11.68 -3.69
C VAL A 149 -3.46 -10.43 -2.86
N VAL A 150 -4.17 -9.47 -3.45
CA VAL A 150 -4.68 -8.28 -2.76
C VAL A 150 -6.11 -7.95 -3.18
N LEU A 151 -6.92 -7.51 -2.22
CA LEU A 151 -8.33 -7.17 -2.43
C LEU A 151 -8.56 -5.66 -2.43
N PHE A 152 -9.40 -5.22 -3.36
CA PHE A 152 -9.95 -3.87 -3.46
C PHE A 152 -11.46 -3.91 -3.34
N SER A 153 -12.03 -2.92 -2.66
CA SER A 153 -13.46 -2.63 -2.69
C SER A 153 -13.76 -1.69 -3.84
N LYS A 154 -14.82 -1.99 -4.59
CA LYS A 154 -15.31 -1.21 -5.75
C LYS A 154 -16.33 -0.14 -5.38
N GLN A 155 -16.94 -0.23 -4.20
CA GLN A 155 -18.06 0.61 -3.79
C GLN A 155 -17.86 1.17 -2.38
N VAL A 156 -18.10 2.47 -2.22
CA VAL A 156 -18.02 3.18 -0.93
C VAL A 156 -18.88 2.51 0.14
N ALA A 157 -20.10 2.07 -0.21
CA ALA A 157 -21.05 1.46 0.72
C ALA A 157 -20.56 0.13 1.33
N SER A 158 -19.87 -0.70 0.52
CA SER A 158 -19.37 -2.01 0.96
C SER A 158 -18.01 -1.96 1.65
N ARG A 159 -17.26 -0.88 1.44
CA ARG A 159 -15.85 -0.75 1.87
C ARG A 159 -15.65 -1.03 3.36
N ALA A 160 -16.46 -0.41 4.21
CA ALA A 160 -16.30 -0.52 5.67
C ALA A 160 -16.49 -1.97 6.15
N ILE A 161 -17.46 -2.68 5.57
CA ILE A 161 -17.79 -4.07 5.91
C ILE A 161 -16.60 -4.99 5.61
N TYR A 162 -15.99 -4.86 4.43
CA TYR A 162 -14.80 -5.65 4.08
C TYR A 162 -13.58 -5.30 4.92
N GLN A 163 -13.38 -4.02 5.25
CA GLN A 163 -12.25 -3.61 6.12
C GLN A 163 -12.42 -4.16 7.55
N GLU A 164 -13.66 -4.21 8.05
CA GLU A 164 -13.97 -4.77 9.37
C GLU A 164 -13.66 -6.27 9.44
N MET A 165 -13.94 -7.04 8.39
CA MET A 165 -13.59 -8.47 8.29
C MET A 165 -12.08 -8.71 8.51
N PHE A 166 -11.21 -7.86 7.95
CA PHE A 166 -9.77 -7.92 8.20
C PHE A 166 -9.41 -7.53 9.63
N ALA A 167 -10.07 -6.51 10.19
CA ALA A 167 -9.85 -6.06 11.57
C ALA A 167 -10.25 -7.13 12.60
N LYS A 168 -11.33 -7.86 12.34
CA LYS A 168 -11.82 -9.00 13.15
C LYS A 168 -11.01 -10.29 12.97
N ARG A 169 -10.04 -10.29 12.04
CA ARG A 169 -9.18 -11.46 11.72
C ARG A 169 -9.97 -12.67 11.20
N GLU A 170 -11.07 -12.40 10.51
CA GLU A 170 -11.91 -13.43 9.87
C GLU A 170 -11.31 -13.93 8.55
N VAL A 171 -10.24 -13.27 8.09
CA VAL A 171 -9.53 -13.59 6.85
C VAL A 171 -8.32 -14.49 7.13
N LYS A 172 -8.33 -15.68 6.55
CA LYS A 172 -7.19 -16.59 6.55
C LYS A 172 -6.24 -16.20 5.43
N LYS A 173 -4.96 -16.03 5.75
CA LYS A 173 -3.91 -15.66 4.80
C LYS A 173 -2.78 -16.67 4.91
N THR A 174 -2.33 -17.16 3.77
CA THR A 174 -1.17 -18.04 3.66
C THR A 174 -0.14 -17.38 2.77
N TYR A 175 1.10 -17.31 3.26
CA TYR A 175 2.23 -16.78 2.53
C TYR A 175 3.26 -17.87 2.30
N HIS A 176 3.98 -17.79 1.18
CA HIS A 176 5.19 -18.57 0.96
C HIS A 176 6.41 -17.67 1.08
N ALA A 177 7.50 -18.19 1.64
CA ALA A 177 8.78 -17.50 1.67
C ALA A 177 9.94 -18.44 1.34
N ILE A 178 10.97 -17.93 0.66
CA ILE A 178 12.26 -18.62 0.55
C ILE A 178 13.24 -17.98 1.53
N ALA A 179 13.79 -18.78 2.44
CA ALA A 179 14.71 -18.35 3.48
C ALA A 179 15.74 -19.45 3.78
N PRO A 180 16.88 -19.15 4.46
CA PRO A 180 17.87 -20.17 4.76
C PRO A 180 17.27 -21.37 5.50
N PHE A 181 17.63 -22.58 5.09
CA PHE A 181 17.26 -23.79 5.82
C PHE A 181 18.11 -23.91 7.09
N HIS A 182 17.44 -24.09 8.24
CA HIS A 182 18.11 -24.22 9.53
C HIS A 182 17.66 -25.50 10.25
N ALA A 183 18.49 -26.54 10.19
CA ALA A 183 18.14 -27.89 10.64
C ALA A 183 17.82 -28.02 12.14
N THR A 184 18.19 -27.02 12.97
CA THR A 184 17.88 -27.05 14.40
C THR A 184 16.51 -26.44 14.73
N LEU A 185 15.82 -25.83 13.76
CA LEU A 185 14.45 -25.36 13.94
C LEU A 185 13.48 -26.51 13.70
N THR A 186 12.53 -26.69 14.61
CA THR A 186 11.44 -27.67 14.47
C THR A 186 10.19 -26.98 13.96
N PHE A 187 9.52 -27.58 12.99
CA PHE A 187 8.28 -27.07 12.39
C PHE A 187 7.11 -28.06 12.58
N PRO A 188 5.86 -27.58 12.70
CA PRO A 188 5.48 -26.17 12.72
C PRO A 188 5.94 -25.45 14.00
N CYS A 189 6.24 -24.17 13.89
CA CYS A 189 6.57 -23.32 15.03
C CYS A 189 5.70 -22.05 15.05
N TYR A 190 5.63 -21.42 16.22
CA TYR A 190 4.82 -20.23 16.45
C TYR A 190 5.69 -19.10 16.97
N THR A 191 5.80 -18.02 16.20
CA THR A 191 6.51 -16.81 16.63
C THR A 191 5.53 -15.81 17.20
N ARG A 192 5.86 -15.27 18.38
CA ARG A 192 5.06 -14.28 19.09
C ARG A 192 5.96 -13.15 19.55
N TYR A 193 5.79 -11.97 18.97
CA TYR A 193 6.63 -10.81 19.29
C TYR A 193 5.78 -9.57 19.57
N ARG A 194 6.30 -8.69 20.42
CA ARG A 194 5.90 -7.29 20.42
C ARG A 194 6.77 -6.55 19.40
N MET A 195 6.11 -5.98 18.40
CA MET A 195 6.74 -5.23 17.32
C MET A 195 6.43 -3.75 17.44
N GLU A 196 7.47 -2.92 17.28
CA GLU A 196 7.37 -1.47 17.23
C GLU A 196 8.19 -0.92 16.06
N LYS A 197 8.05 0.38 15.80
CA LYS A 197 8.82 1.08 14.78
C LYS A 197 10.30 1.00 15.10
N GLY A 198 11.10 0.63 14.11
CA GLY A 198 12.56 0.56 14.22
C GLY A 198 13.22 1.87 13.82
N GLU A 199 14.54 1.89 13.92
CA GLU A 199 15.41 2.91 13.33
C GLU A 199 16.20 2.27 12.19
N PRO A 200 16.03 2.73 10.94
CA PRO A 200 15.21 3.87 10.49
C PRO A 200 13.69 3.62 10.53
N PHE A 201 12.88 4.69 10.57
CA PHE A 201 11.41 4.68 10.80
C PHE A 201 10.57 3.77 9.87
N TYR A 202 11.10 3.40 8.70
CA TYR A 202 10.41 2.50 7.76
C TYR A 202 10.65 1.02 8.07
N THR A 203 11.50 0.70 9.05
CA THR A 203 11.71 -0.65 9.58
C THR A 203 10.85 -0.89 10.84
N MET A 204 10.97 -2.10 11.37
CA MET A 204 10.29 -2.61 12.56
C MET A 204 11.29 -3.39 13.38
N GLN A 205 11.12 -3.42 14.70
CA GLN A 205 12.00 -4.13 15.62
C GLN A 205 11.18 -4.92 16.66
N VAL A 206 11.79 -5.96 17.21
CA VAL A 206 11.25 -6.72 18.34
C VAL A 206 11.67 -6.03 19.63
N VAL A 207 10.72 -5.77 20.52
CA VAL A 207 10.95 -5.12 21.82
C VAL A 207 10.27 -5.91 22.94
N GLU A 208 10.65 -5.63 24.18
CA GLU A 208 10.05 -6.25 25.37
C GLU A 208 8.60 -5.79 25.63
N GLY A 209 7.80 -6.70 26.19
CA GLY A 209 6.45 -6.42 26.71
C GLY A 209 5.30 -7.12 25.98
N LYS A 210 4.11 -6.50 25.97
CA LYS A 210 2.87 -7.17 25.51
C LYS A 210 2.92 -7.53 24.02
N ILE A 211 2.83 -8.82 23.72
CA ILE A 211 2.77 -9.38 22.37
C ILE A 211 1.67 -8.71 21.55
N ASN A 212 2.02 -8.31 20.32
CA ASN A 212 1.11 -7.67 19.39
C ASN A 212 1.17 -8.25 17.97
N SER A 213 1.95 -9.33 17.77
CA SER A 213 2.10 -10.04 16.52
C SER A 213 2.27 -11.55 16.74
N GLU A 214 1.67 -12.34 15.87
CA GLU A 214 1.75 -13.81 15.89
C GLU A 214 1.72 -14.38 14.47
N THR A 215 2.59 -15.37 14.21
CA THR A 215 2.67 -16.10 12.95
C THR A 215 2.93 -17.58 13.24
N GLU A 216 2.14 -18.47 12.63
CA GLU A 216 2.47 -19.89 12.52
C GLU A 216 3.33 -20.10 11.27
N ILE A 217 4.40 -20.89 11.41
CA ILE A 217 5.42 -21.11 10.40
C ILE A 217 5.60 -22.61 10.24
N ASP A 218 5.50 -23.09 9.00
CA ASP A 218 5.78 -24.48 8.64
C ASP A 218 6.82 -24.56 7.51
N LEU A 219 7.51 -25.68 7.40
CA LEU A 219 8.49 -25.93 6.35
C LEU A 219 7.85 -26.84 5.29
N ILE A 220 7.70 -26.33 4.07
CA ILE A 220 7.10 -27.08 2.95
C ILE A 220 8.13 -28.05 2.35
N GLU A 221 9.30 -27.51 1.97
CA GLU A 221 10.39 -28.24 1.34
C GLU A 221 11.70 -27.50 1.57
N HIS A 222 12.83 -28.20 1.45
CA HIS A 222 14.15 -27.60 1.59
C HIS A 222 15.21 -28.36 0.81
N ASP A 223 16.31 -27.67 0.51
CA ASP A 223 17.58 -28.27 0.11
C ASP A 223 18.63 -28.12 1.23
N ARG A 224 19.92 -28.10 0.89
CA ARG A 224 21.01 -27.91 1.87
C ARG A 224 21.15 -26.46 2.38
N ALA A 225 20.68 -25.48 1.62
CA ALA A 225 20.89 -24.06 1.88
C ALA A 225 19.58 -23.29 2.11
N TRP A 226 18.51 -23.65 1.41
CA TRP A 226 17.25 -22.91 1.36
C TRP A 226 16.07 -23.79 1.75
N GLY A 227 15.10 -23.18 2.43
CA GLY A 227 13.80 -23.74 2.72
C GLY A 227 12.70 -22.87 2.11
N LYS A 228 11.62 -23.52 1.68
CA LYS A 228 10.35 -22.90 1.34
C LYS A 228 9.43 -23.05 2.53
N TYR A 229 8.98 -21.92 3.06
CA TYR A 229 8.19 -21.84 4.28
C TYR A 229 6.75 -21.44 3.98
N GLU A 230 5.81 -22.06 4.67
CA GLU A 230 4.42 -21.62 4.73
C GLU A 230 4.23 -20.74 5.98
N LEU A 231 3.69 -19.53 5.82
CA LEU A 231 3.48 -18.58 6.91
C LEU A 231 2.00 -18.23 7.01
N LYS A 232 1.41 -18.42 8.19
CA LYS A 232 0.01 -18.09 8.48
C LYS A 232 -0.06 -17.04 9.60
N PRO A 233 -0.05 -15.74 9.25
CA PRO A 233 -0.10 -14.68 10.25
C PRO A 233 -1.53 -14.41 10.76
N THR A 234 -1.72 -14.53 12.08
CA THR A 234 -2.96 -14.13 12.77
C THR A 234 -3.15 -12.61 12.79
N THR A 235 -2.04 -11.86 12.78
CA THR A 235 -2.00 -10.39 12.77
C THR A 235 -1.51 -9.85 11.41
N GLY A 236 -1.39 -8.52 11.28
CA GLY A 236 -0.99 -7.87 10.02
C GLY A 236 -0.16 -6.61 10.25
N LYS A 237 0.87 -6.69 11.10
CA LYS A 237 1.79 -5.56 11.33
C LYS A 237 2.67 -5.34 10.09
N GLN A 238 3.14 -4.11 9.89
CA GLN A 238 4.12 -3.80 8.85
C GLN A 238 5.33 -4.75 9.01
N HIS A 239 5.81 -5.30 7.89
CA HIS A 239 6.98 -6.18 7.83
C HIS A 239 6.94 -7.39 8.79
N GLN A 240 5.76 -7.81 9.27
CA GLN A 240 5.63 -8.85 10.30
C GLN A 240 6.39 -10.12 9.93
N LEU A 241 6.07 -10.71 8.77
CA LEU A 241 6.67 -11.96 8.32
C LEU A 241 8.18 -11.85 8.13
N ARG A 242 8.63 -10.71 7.57
CA ARG A 242 10.04 -10.40 7.32
C ARG A 242 10.83 -10.36 8.63
N LEU A 243 10.34 -9.62 9.63
CA LEU A 243 10.97 -9.53 10.94
C LEU A 243 10.89 -10.86 11.69
N HIS A 244 9.76 -11.57 11.64
CA HIS A 244 9.59 -12.85 12.34
C HIS A 244 10.62 -13.89 11.87
N LEU A 245 10.78 -14.04 10.55
CA LEU A 245 11.78 -14.96 9.98
C LEU A 245 13.21 -14.49 10.28
N SER A 246 13.47 -13.18 10.21
CA SER A 246 14.77 -12.63 10.61
C SER A 246 15.11 -12.89 12.09
N SER A 247 14.13 -12.79 13.00
CA SER A 247 14.31 -13.06 14.43
C SER A 247 14.56 -14.53 14.75
N LEU A 248 14.19 -15.44 13.86
CA LEU A 248 14.55 -16.86 13.92
C LEU A 248 15.94 -17.16 13.33
N GLY A 249 16.66 -16.15 12.84
CA GLY A 249 17.95 -16.34 12.15
C GLY A 249 17.83 -16.80 10.69
N ILE A 250 16.62 -16.81 10.13
CA ILE A 250 16.32 -17.26 8.76
C ILE A 250 15.70 -16.13 7.94
N ALA A 251 16.39 -14.98 7.84
CA ALA A 251 15.89 -13.83 7.09
C ALA A 251 15.54 -14.18 5.62
N ILE A 252 14.45 -13.61 5.11
CA ILE A 252 13.93 -13.93 3.78
C ILE A 252 14.96 -13.56 2.70
N LYS A 253 15.11 -14.43 1.70
CA LYS A 253 16.01 -14.21 0.57
C LYS A 253 15.66 -12.90 -0.15
N ASN A 254 16.70 -12.11 -0.42
CA ASN A 254 16.63 -10.78 -1.03
C ASN A 254 15.87 -9.71 -0.22
N ASP A 255 15.68 -9.90 1.10
CA ASP A 255 15.08 -8.86 1.93
C ASP A 255 16.01 -7.63 2.04
N PRO A 256 15.56 -6.44 1.60
CA PRO A 256 16.41 -5.24 1.63
C PRO A 256 16.49 -4.59 3.02
N PHE A 257 15.71 -5.02 4.00
CA PHE A 257 15.65 -4.36 5.32
C PHE A 257 16.12 -5.24 6.47
N TYR A 258 16.02 -6.56 6.34
CA TYR A 258 16.33 -7.50 7.43
C TYR A 258 17.35 -8.56 7.01
N PRO A 259 18.34 -8.88 7.88
CA PRO A 259 18.55 -8.33 9.22
C PRO A 259 19.20 -6.93 9.22
N THR A 260 19.71 -6.48 8.06
CA THR A 260 20.39 -5.19 7.91
C THR A 260 19.84 -4.47 6.70
N VAL A 261 19.63 -3.16 6.83
CA VAL A 261 19.13 -2.32 5.73
C VAL A 261 20.18 -2.23 4.64
N GLN A 262 19.78 -2.58 3.43
CA GLN A 262 20.54 -2.49 2.20
C GLN A 262 19.85 -1.52 1.25
N HIS A 263 20.57 -0.51 0.81
CA HIS A 263 20.08 0.43 -0.18
C HIS A 263 20.35 -0.12 -1.58
N LYS A 264 19.28 -0.40 -2.32
CA LYS A 264 19.34 -0.65 -3.76
C LYS A 264 18.96 0.62 -4.51
N ARG A 265 19.41 0.72 -5.76
CA ARG A 265 18.89 1.75 -6.65
C ARG A 265 17.40 1.54 -6.87
N GLU A 266 16.66 2.63 -7.07
CA GLU A 266 15.20 2.56 -7.21
C GLU A 266 14.76 1.80 -8.47
N ASP A 267 15.60 1.79 -9.50
CA ASP A 267 15.43 1.11 -10.78
C ASP A 267 15.96 -0.35 -10.79
N ASP A 268 16.45 -0.86 -9.65
CA ASP A 268 16.96 -2.23 -9.54
C ASP A 268 15.86 -3.23 -9.12
N PHE A 269 15.38 -4.00 -10.11
CA PHE A 269 14.38 -5.05 -9.95
C PHE A 269 14.96 -6.47 -9.99
N SER A 270 16.29 -6.62 -9.98
CA SER A 270 16.98 -7.89 -10.28
C SER A 270 16.78 -9.00 -9.23
N ALA A 271 16.53 -8.61 -7.98
CA ALA A 271 16.46 -9.51 -6.84
C ALA A 271 15.21 -9.22 -6.00
N PRO A 272 14.02 -9.70 -6.41
CA PRO A 272 12.77 -9.53 -5.67
C PRO A 272 12.81 -10.27 -4.34
N LEU A 273 12.19 -9.65 -3.33
CA LEU A 273 11.94 -10.28 -2.04
C LEU A 273 11.21 -11.61 -2.27
N GLN A 274 11.76 -12.70 -1.74
CA GLN A 274 11.16 -14.02 -1.88
C GLN A 274 10.07 -14.24 -0.82
N LEU A 275 9.05 -13.38 -0.84
CA LEU A 275 7.85 -13.44 -0.02
C LEU A 275 6.63 -13.24 -0.91
N LEU A 276 5.68 -14.17 -0.82
CA LEU A 276 4.50 -14.23 -1.67
C LEU A 276 3.24 -14.40 -0.83
N ALA A 277 2.27 -13.50 -0.97
CA ALA A 277 0.90 -13.67 -0.46
C ALA A 277 0.17 -14.70 -1.34
N LYS A 278 0.33 -15.99 -1.01
CA LYS A 278 -0.05 -17.10 -1.89
C LYS A 278 -1.55 -17.37 -1.88
N HIS A 279 -2.18 -17.46 -0.71
CA HIS A 279 -3.60 -17.77 -0.60
C HIS A 279 -4.32 -16.82 0.35
N ILE A 280 -5.56 -16.51 0.02
CA ILE A 280 -6.48 -15.82 0.92
C ILE A 280 -7.85 -16.49 0.88
N ALA A 281 -8.47 -16.66 2.05
CA ALA A 281 -9.79 -17.25 2.19
C ALA A 281 -10.61 -16.55 3.27
N PHE A 282 -11.88 -16.34 3.00
CA PHE A 282 -12.84 -15.68 3.89
C PHE A 282 -14.28 -16.02 3.50
N ILE A 283 -15.22 -15.76 4.40
CA ILE A 283 -16.65 -15.76 4.09
C ILE A 283 -17.01 -14.34 3.67
N ASP A 284 -17.56 -14.17 2.47
CA ASP A 284 -18.01 -12.86 2.00
C ASP A 284 -19.11 -12.32 2.93
N PRO A 285 -18.90 -11.20 3.65
CA PRO A 285 -19.86 -10.70 4.63
C PRO A 285 -21.18 -10.21 4.00
N LEU A 286 -21.24 -10.03 2.69
CA LEU A 286 -22.46 -9.61 1.99
C LEU A 286 -23.28 -10.81 1.50
N SER A 287 -22.65 -11.78 0.85
CA SER A 287 -23.36 -12.95 0.28
C SER A 287 -23.37 -14.19 1.18
N GLY A 288 -22.50 -14.26 2.19
CA GLY A 288 -22.29 -15.46 3.01
C GLY A 288 -21.53 -16.58 2.30
N GLN A 289 -21.01 -16.37 1.09
CA GLN A 289 -20.29 -17.39 0.32
C GLN A 289 -18.84 -17.55 0.80
N ASN A 290 -18.32 -18.78 0.75
CA ASN A 290 -16.89 -19.03 0.93
C ASN A 290 -16.12 -18.55 -0.30
N MET A 291 -15.22 -17.59 -0.11
CA MET A 291 -14.32 -17.10 -1.15
C MET A 291 -12.90 -17.58 -0.88
N THR A 292 -12.21 -18.05 -1.92
CA THR A 292 -10.80 -18.46 -1.85
C THR A 292 -10.10 -18.05 -3.13
N PHE A 293 -8.96 -17.38 -2.99
CA PHE A 293 -8.15 -16.92 -4.11
C PHE A 293 -6.69 -17.30 -3.90
N SER A 294 -6.01 -17.61 -5.00
CA SER A 294 -4.62 -18.04 -5.02
C SER A 294 -3.83 -17.22 -6.03
N SER A 295 -2.63 -16.81 -5.66
CA SER A 295 -1.69 -16.18 -6.60
C SER A 295 -1.21 -17.21 -7.63
N HIS A 296 -1.10 -16.76 -8.87
CA HIS A 296 -0.49 -17.51 -9.97
C HIS A 296 1.04 -17.50 -9.90
N PHE A 297 1.65 -16.62 -9.11
CA PHE A 297 3.08 -16.68 -8.82
C PHE A 297 3.39 -17.91 -7.96
N ASP A 298 4.60 -18.43 -8.10
CA ASP A 298 5.16 -19.43 -7.21
C ASP A 298 6.60 -19.07 -6.84
N LEU A 299 7.05 -19.56 -5.69
CA LEU A 299 8.42 -19.42 -5.25
C LEU A 299 9.04 -20.81 -5.22
N THR A 300 10.16 -20.97 -5.92
CA THR A 300 10.89 -22.24 -6.02
C THR A 300 12.26 -22.11 -5.36
N LEU A 301 12.81 -23.23 -4.89
CA LEU A 301 14.17 -23.31 -4.37
C LEU A 301 15.21 -23.06 -5.48
#